data_AF-A0A964PEI0-F1
#
_entry.id   AF-A0A964PEI0-F1
#
_cell.length_a   1.000
_cell.length_b   1.000
_cell.length_c   1.000
_cell.angle_alpha   90.00
_cell.angle_beta   90.00
_cell.angle_gamma   90.00
#
_symmetry.space_group_name_H-M   'P 1'
#
loop_
_entity.id
_entity.type
_entity.pdbx_description
1 polymer ?
#
loop_
_entity_poly.entity_id
_entity_poly.type
_entity_poly.pdbx_seq_one_letter_code
_entity_poly.pdbx_strand_id
1 'polypeptide(L)' 'MSKRRKWPAEEKLRIVLAGMQPGVEVSDLCRQEGINPTMFYYWKKKVLSSAKQVFDE' A
#
# COMPACT_ATOMS: atom_id res chain seq x y z
N MET A 1 -19.04 -4.80 -17.79
CA MET A 1 -17.73 -4.13 -17.76
C MET A 1 -17.38 -3.79 -16.32
N SER A 2 -16.58 -4.59 -15.63
CA SER A 2 -16.21 -4.32 -14.24
C SER A 2 -15.36 -3.05 -14.16
N LYS A 3 -15.92 -1.97 -13.60
CA LYS A 3 -15.15 -0.75 -13.31
C LYS A 3 -13.96 -1.15 -12.42
N ARG A 4 -12.75 -1.15 -12.99
CA ARG A 4 -11.52 -1.35 -12.20
C ARG A 4 -11.50 -0.24 -11.15
N ARG A 5 -11.62 -0.60 -9.88
CA ARG A 5 -11.55 0.34 -8.75
C ARG A 5 -10.23 1.09 -8.86
N LYS A 6 -10.30 2.40 -9.05
CA LYS A 6 -9.12 3.28 -9.07
C LYS A 6 -8.86 3.72 -7.64
N TRP A 7 -7.66 3.44 -7.17
CA TRP A 7 -7.18 3.91 -5.88
C TRP A 7 -6.47 5.27 -6.08
N PRO A 8 -6.97 6.37 -5.50
CA PRO A 8 -6.25 7.64 -5.48
C PRO A 8 -4.92 7.49 -4.71
N ALA A 9 -3.96 8.37 -4.98
CA ALA A 9 -2.61 8.26 -4.40
C ALA A 9 -2.62 8.31 -2.86
N GLU A 10 -3.46 9.19 -2.30
CA GLU A 10 -3.65 9.32 -0.85
C GLU A 10 -4.16 8.03 -0.20
N GLU A 11 -5.12 7.36 -0.83
CA GLU A 11 -5.68 6.12 -0.29
C GLU A 11 -4.69 4.96 -0.38
N LYS A 12 -3.89 4.88 -1.45
CA LYS A 12 -2.77 3.92 -1.52
C LYS A 12 -1.78 4.15 -0.39
N LEU A 13 -1.44 5.41 -0.12
CA LEU A 13 -0.51 5.76 0.94
C LEU A 13 -1.07 5.41 2.32
N ARG A 14 -2.33 5.76 2.60
CA ARG A 14 -3.05 5.39 3.84
C ARG A 14 -2.97 3.88 4.09
N ILE A 15 -3.28 3.08 3.06
CA ILE A 15 -3.27 1.62 3.18
C ILE A 15 -1.85 1.09 3.41
N VAL A 16 -0.84 1.59 2.68
CA VAL A 16 0.55 1.17 2.87
C VAL A 16 1.03 1.50 4.29
N LEU A 17 0.75 2.71 4.78
CA LEU A 17 1.14 3.13 6.14
C LEU A 17 0.44 2.30 7.21
N ALA A 18 -0.86 2.01 7.06
CA ALA A 18 -1.60 1.14 7.97
C ALA A 18 -0.96 -0.26 8.05
N GLY A 19 -0.61 -0.87 6.92
CA GLY A 19 0.05 -2.18 6.88
C GLY A 19 1.53 -2.18 7.29
N MET A 20 2.09 -1.03 7.63
CA MET A 20 3.43 -0.90 8.22
C MET A 20 3.38 -0.74 9.75
N GLN A 21 2.20 -0.56 10.34
CA GLN A 21 2.05 -0.48 11.79
C GLN A 21 2.29 -1.85 12.44
N PRO A 22 2.94 -1.88 13.63
CA PRO A 22 3.15 -3.13 14.36
C PRO A 22 1.82 -3.77 14.73
N GLY A 23 1.72 -5.10 14.56
CA GLY A 23 0.52 -5.87 14.89
C GLY A 23 -0.55 -5.89 13.80
N VAL A 24 -0.37 -5.20 12.67
CA VAL A 24 -1.29 -5.27 11.54
C VAL A 24 -0.97 -6.47 10.66
N GLU A 25 -1.94 -7.36 10.49
CA GLU A 25 -1.84 -8.48 9.56
C GLU A 25 -2.24 -8.02 8.15
N VAL A 26 -1.31 -8.16 7.20
CA VAL A 26 -1.47 -7.59 5.84
C VAL A 26 -2.63 -8.24 5.08
N SER A 27 -2.91 -9.52 5.29
CA SER A 27 -4.00 -10.23 4.58
C SER A 27 -5.36 -9.74 5.06
N ASP A 28 -5.52 -9.54 6.37
CA ASP A 28 -6.71 -8.95 6.97
C ASP A 28 -6.93 -7.52 6.47
N LEU A 29 -5.88 -6.68 6.50
CA LEU A 29 -5.95 -5.32 5.97
C LEU A 29 -6.35 -5.32 4.48
N CYS A 30 -5.76 -6.19 3.67
CA CYS A 30 -6.09 -6.31 2.25
C CYS A 30 -7.54 -6.75 2.03
N ARG A 31 -8.06 -7.63 2.89
CA ARG A 31 -9.47 -8.06 2.85
C ARG A 31 -10.43 -6.94 3.23
N GLN A 32 -10.11 -6.16 4.26
CA GLN A 32 -10.93 -5.01 4.70
C GLN A 32 -10.97 -3.91 3.64
N GLU A 33 -9.82 -3.59 3.05
CA GLU A 33 -9.70 -2.57 2.02
C GLU A 33 -10.18 -3.10 0.64
N GLY A 34 -10.29 -4.41 0.46
CA GLY A 34 -10.69 -5.01 -0.82
C GLY A 34 -9.60 -4.88 -1.89
N ILE A 35 -8.34 -4.99 -1.48
CA ILE A 35 -7.17 -5.04 -2.36
C ILE A 35 -6.53 -6.43 -2.34
N ASN A 36 -5.77 -6.74 -3.38
CA ASN A 36 -4.95 -7.94 -3.38
C ASN A 36 -3.64 -7.68 -2.60
N PRO A 37 -3.18 -8.60 -1.74
CA PRO A 37 -1.88 -8.50 -1.07
C PRO A 37 -0.71 -8.19 -2.00
N THR A 38 -0.68 -8.74 -3.23
CA THR A 38 0.35 -8.42 -4.23
C THR A 38 0.37 -6.92 -4.57
N MET A 39 -0.80 -6.28 -4.62
CA MET A 39 -0.93 -4.85 -4.89
C MET A 39 -0.39 -4.00 -3.73
N PHE A 40 -0.67 -4.42 -2.49
CA PHE A 40 -0.12 -3.81 -1.29
C PHE A 40 1.41 -3.84 -1.30
N TYR A 41 2.02 -5.02 -1.49
CA TYR A 41 3.47 -5.15 -1.50
C TYR A 41 4.14 -4.36 -2.62
N TYR A 42 3.48 -4.28 -3.79
CA TYR A 42 3.96 -3.43 -4.88
C TYR A 42 3.98 -1.94 -4.49
N TRP A 43 2.92 -1.44 -3.85
CA TRP A 43 2.89 -0.05 -3.37
C TRP A 43 3.89 0.20 -2.25
N LYS A 44 3.98 -0.70 -1.28
CA LYS A 44 4.97 -0.64 -0.19
C LYS A 44 6.39 -0.54 -0.75
N LYS A 45 6.74 -1.39 -1.72
CA LYS A 45 8.05 -1.34 -2.38
C LYS A 45 8.30 0.02 -3.04
N LYS A 46 7.32 0.56 -3.77
CA LYS A 46 7.46 1.90 -4.39
C LYS A 46 7.73 2.99 -3.37
N VAL A 47 6.97 3.02 -2.27
CA VAL A 47 7.14 4.02 -1.21
C VAL A 47 8.54 3.93 -0.60
N LEU A 48 9.00 2.73 -0.25
CA LEU A 48 10.32 2.54 0.36
C LEU A 48 11.48 2.85 -0.60
N SER A 49 11.36 2.46 -1.88
CA SER A 49 12.38 2.78 -2.88
C SER A 49 12.50 4.27 -3.15
N SER A 50 11.38 4.99 -3.19
CA SER A 50 11.40 6.45 -3.33
C SER A 50 11.89 7.15 -2.06
N ALA A 51 11.54 6.67 -0.87
CA ALA A 51 12.03 7.24 0.38
C ALA A 51 13.56 7.18 0.47
N LYS A 52 14.18 6.05 0.09
CA LYS A 52 15.64 5.94 0.06
C LYS A 52 16.29 7.03 -0.80
N GLN A 53 15.74 7.30 -1.98
CA GLN A 53 16.27 8.33 -2.88
C GLN A 53 16.17 9.75 -2.31
N VAL A 54 15.21 10.00 -1.41
CA VAL A 54 15.04 11.31 -0.73
C VAL A 54 16.06 11.50 0.39
N PHE A 55 16.50 10.42 1.03
CA PHE A 55 17.44 10.48 2.16
C PHE A 55 18.91 10.27 1.77
N ASP A 56 19.18 9.75 0.55
CA ASP A 56 20.52 9.62 -0.02
C ASP A 56 21.05 10.95 -0.62
N GLU A 57 20.41 12.09 -0.32
CA GLU A 57 20.80 13.46 -0.75
C GLU A 57 21.90 14.06 0.12
#